data_AF-A0A522V6B2-F1
#
_entry.id   AF-A0A522V6B2-F1
#
_cell.length_a   1.000
_cell.length_b   1.000
_cell.length_c   1.000
_cell.angle_alpha   90.00
_cell.angle_beta   90.00
_cell.angle_gamma   90.00
#
_symmetry.space_group_name_H-M   'P 1'
#
loop_
_entity.id
_entity.type
_entity.pdbx_description
1 polymer ?
#
loop_
_entity_poly.entity_id
_entity_poly.type
_entity_poly.pdbx_seq_one_letter_code
_entity_poly.pdbx_strand_id
1 'polypeptide(L)'
;MVKIMAESKFVIPFYTEERWQNWINKVKESGFKIDDQEKGAVFVYMEDDVVLACLKIIAKYDKNSMSKDDALGHISEIKEIVFKKIEPINEDIDIMLESTQLSLMGVFASCECYVEKAFEKTGSFGKLIKGALEAEKEDNMGAAMGNIAEIGANILAGKKLK
;
A
#
# COMPACT_ATOMS: atom_id res chain seq x y z
N MET A 1 40.29 8.02 26.17
CA MET A 1 39.25 7.06 25.72
C MET A 1 38.31 7.83 24.79
N VAL A 2 38.50 7.71 23.48
CA VAL A 2 37.70 8.46 22.49
C VAL A 2 36.38 7.72 22.31
N LYS A 3 35.27 8.39 22.63
CA LYS A 3 33.91 7.89 22.42
C LYS A 3 33.63 8.01 20.92
N ILE A 4 33.65 6.88 20.21
CA ILE A 4 33.25 6.85 18.79
C ILE A 4 31.76 7.21 18.76
N MET A 5 31.44 8.39 18.24
CA MET A 5 30.06 8.78 17.95
C MET A 5 29.60 7.91 16.78
N ALA A 6 28.51 7.17 16.98
CA ALA A 6 27.88 6.39 15.92
C ALA A 6 27.56 7.32 14.75
N GLU A 7 28.04 6.96 13.56
CA GLU A 7 27.71 7.67 12.33
C GLU A 7 26.18 7.65 12.13
N SER A 8 25.57 8.83 12.19
CA SER A 8 24.17 9.03 11.81
C SER A 8 24.03 8.69 10.33
N LYS A 9 23.65 7.45 10.03
CA LYS A 9 23.34 7.01 8.67
C LYS A 9 22.09 7.75 8.23
N PHE A 10 22.23 8.77 7.39
CA PHE A 10 21.10 9.47 6.79
C PHE A 10 20.37 8.49 5.87
N VAL A 11 19.23 7.97 6.32
CA VAL A 11 18.38 7.09 5.52
C VAL A 11 17.39 7.96 4.76
N ILE A 12 17.49 7.95 3.42
CA ILE A 12 16.49 8.60 2.57
C ILE A 12 15.20 7.75 2.63
N PRO A 13 14.07 8.32 3.05
CA PRO A 13 12.81 7.58 3.17
C PRO A 13 12.28 7.15 1.79
N PHE A 14 11.55 6.04 1.73
CA PHE A 14 10.94 5.53 0.49
C PHE A 14 9.75 6.38 0.02
N TYR A 15 9.05 6.98 0.97
CA TYR A 15 7.91 7.86 0.76
C TYR A 15 7.92 8.95 1.84
N THR A 16 7.41 10.14 1.52
CA THR A 16 7.41 11.27 2.44
C THR A 16 6.02 11.87 2.55
N GLU A 17 5.75 12.51 3.70
CA GLU A 17 4.55 13.31 3.89
C GLU A 17 4.40 14.38 2.79
N GLU A 18 5.47 15.08 2.45
CA GLU A 18 5.46 16.09 1.38
C GLU A 18 4.99 15.50 0.05
N ARG A 19 5.42 14.29 -0.30
CA ARG A 19 5.02 13.62 -1.54
C ARG A 19 3.53 13.27 -1.54
N TRP A 20 3.00 12.80 -0.41
CA TRP A 20 1.57 12.56 -0.24
C TRP A 20 0.75 13.84 -0.35
N GLN A 21 1.18 14.91 0.34
CA GLN A 21 0.53 16.22 0.26
C GLN A 21 0.55 16.81 -1.16
N ASN A 22 1.63 16.58 -1.92
CA ASN A 22 1.68 16.97 -3.32
C ASN A 22 0.63 16.25 -4.17
N TRP A 23 0.32 14.98 -3.89
CA TRP A 23 -0.79 14.28 -4.55
C TRP A 23 -2.15 14.82 -4.14
N ILE A 24 -2.37 15.08 -2.86
CA ILE A 24 -3.61 15.70 -2.36
C ILE A 24 -3.85 17.06 -3.05
N ASN A 25 -2.81 17.87 -3.21
CA ASN A 25 -2.89 19.14 -3.92
C ASN A 25 -3.25 18.94 -5.40
N LYS A 26 -2.65 17.97 -6.09
CA LYS A 26 -3.01 17.64 -7.49
C LYS A 26 -4.46 17.17 -7.62
N VAL A 27 -4.93 16.34 -6.68
CA VAL A 27 -6.33 15.91 -6.62
C VAL A 27 -7.24 17.13 -6.47
N LYS A 28 -6.92 18.05 -5.56
CA LYS A 28 -7.65 19.31 -5.37
C LYS A 28 -7.68 20.16 -6.64
N GLU A 29 -6.53 20.33 -7.30
CA GLU A 29 -6.39 21.12 -8.53
C GLU A 29 -7.12 20.49 -9.72
N SER A 30 -7.31 19.17 -9.73
CA SER A 30 -8.01 18.48 -10.82
C SER A 30 -9.47 18.93 -10.96
N GLY A 31 -10.08 19.42 -9.87
CA GLY A 31 -11.51 19.75 -9.85
C GLY A 31 -12.39 18.54 -10.15
N PHE A 32 -11.95 17.34 -9.75
CA PHE A 32 -12.66 16.09 -9.98
C PHE A 32 -14.10 16.13 -9.47
N LYS A 33 -14.98 15.50 -10.25
CA LYS A 33 -16.38 15.22 -9.95
C LYS A 33 -16.70 13.80 -10.42
N ILE A 34 -17.55 13.07 -9.69
CA ILE A 34 -17.87 11.66 -10.01
C ILE A 34 -18.53 11.52 -11.40
N ASP A 35 -19.23 12.56 -11.85
CA ASP A 35 -19.85 12.63 -13.18
C ASP A 35 -18.86 12.96 -14.32
N ASP A 36 -17.64 13.40 -13.99
CA ASP A 36 -16.57 13.77 -14.92
C ASP A 36 -15.37 12.82 -14.77
N GLN A 37 -15.55 11.60 -15.30
CA GLN A 37 -14.59 10.50 -15.17
C GLN A 37 -13.23 10.77 -15.84
N GLU A 38 -13.13 11.73 -16.77
CA GLU A 38 -11.87 12.05 -17.46
C GLU A 38 -10.79 12.57 -16.49
N LYS A 39 -11.20 13.10 -15.34
CA LYS A 39 -10.31 13.63 -14.30
C LYS A 39 -9.88 12.59 -13.25
N GLY A 40 -10.43 11.37 -13.29
CA GLY A 40 -10.17 10.34 -12.27
C GLY A 40 -8.75 9.74 -12.29
N ALA A 41 -7.99 9.93 -13.38
CA ALA A 41 -6.66 9.35 -13.53
C ALA A 41 -5.66 9.79 -12.43
N VAL A 42 -5.87 10.96 -11.82
CA VAL A 42 -5.01 11.46 -10.73
C VAL A 42 -4.97 10.54 -9.52
N PHE A 43 -6.07 9.87 -9.19
CA PHE A 43 -6.15 8.92 -8.08
C PHE A 43 -5.36 7.64 -8.40
N VAL A 44 -5.46 7.14 -9.62
CA VAL A 44 -4.67 5.98 -10.07
C VAL A 44 -3.17 6.30 -10.00
N TYR A 45 -2.75 7.49 -10.45
CA TYR A 45 -1.35 7.87 -10.36
C TYR A 45 -0.86 8.04 -8.92
N MET A 46 -1.73 8.52 -8.02
CA MET A 46 -1.46 8.61 -6.58
C MET A 46 -1.29 7.22 -5.95
N GLU A 47 -2.15 6.27 -6.30
CA GLU A 47 -2.03 4.86 -5.87
C GLU A 47 -0.74 4.22 -6.39
N ASP A 48 -0.47 4.34 -7.69
CA ASP A 48 0.73 3.79 -8.34
C ASP A 48 2.01 4.32 -7.70
N ASP A 49 2.03 5.58 -7.27
CA ASP A 49 3.17 6.20 -6.62
C ASP A 49 3.50 5.58 -5.26
N VAL A 50 2.46 5.26 -4.47
CA VAL A 50 2.55 4.54 -3.19
C VAL A 50 2.97 3.08 -3.43
N VAL A 51 2.32 2.40 -4.38
CA VAL A 51 2.64 1.02 -4.78
C VAL A 51 4.11 0.92 -5.20
N LEU A 52 4.60 1.87 -5.99
CA LEU A 52 6.00 1.92 -6.42
C LEU A 52 6.96 2.07 -5.23
N ALA A 53 6.59 2.84 -4.20
CA ALA A 53 7.38 2.96 -2.99
C ALA A 53 7.46 1.63 -2.23
N CYS A 54 6.34 0.92 -2.08
CA CYS A 54 6.30 -0.43 -1.51
C CYS A 54 7.14 -1.42 -2.33
N LEU A 55 7.02 -1.41 -3.67
CA LEU A 55 7.79 -2.29 -4.56
C LEU A 55 9.31 -2.06 -4.45
N LYS A 56 9.75 -0.82 -4.20
CA LYS A 56 11.18 -0.53 -3.94
C LYS A 56 11.66 -1.16 -2.63
N ILE A 57 10.83 -1.20 -1.60
CA ILE A 57 11.12 -1.89 -0.33
C ILE A 57 11.24 -3.40 -0.60
N ILE A 58 10.22 -4.00 -1.24
CA ILE A 58 10.21 -5.43 -1.60
C ILE A 58 11.44 -5.80 -2.44
N ALA A 59 11.79 -5.02 -3.45
CA ALA A 59 12.95 -5.27 -4.29
C ALA A 59 14.28 -5.24 -3.52
N LYS A 60 14.40 -4.41 -2.48
CA LYS A 60 15.59 -4.39 -1.61
C LYS A 60 15.61 -5.56 -0.63
N TYR A 61 14.45 -5.94 -0.10
CA TYR A 61 14.28 -7.12 0.74
C TYR A 61 14.66 -8.41 -0.03
N ASP A 62 14.14 -8.60 -1.25
CA ASP A 62 14.44 -9.76 -2.10
C ASP A 62 15.94 -9.88 -2.46
N LYS A 63 16.63 -8.74 -2.56
CA LYS A 63 18.09 -8.69 -2.80
C LYS A 63 18.93 -8.91 -1.54
N ASN A 64 18.30 -9.22 -0.40
CA ASN A 64 18.94 -9.31 0.92
C ASN A 64 19.72 -8.03 1.31
N SER A 65 19.30 -6.88 0.78
CA SER A 65 19.90 -5.57 1.05
C SER A 65 19.17 -4.78 2.15
N MET A 66 18.14 -5.39 2.72
CA MET A 66 17.28 -4.86 3.78
C MET A 66 16.80 -6.03 4.62
N SER A 67 16.80 -5.88 5.95
CA SER A 67 16.30 -6.91 6.85
C SER A 67 14.77 -7.02 6.80
N LYS A 68 14.21 -8.10 7.36
CA LYS A 68 12.75 -8.23 7.52
C LYS A 68 12.19 -7.07 8.34
N ASP A 69 12.81 -6.76 9.47
CA ASP A 69 12.32 -5.74 10.40
C ASP A 69 12.39 -4.34 9.80
N ASP A 70 13.48 -4.03 9.06
CA ASP A 70 13.59 -2.75 8.35
C ASP A 70 12.53 -2.63 7.24
N ALA A 71 12.26 -3.71 6.51
CA ALA A 71 11.24 -3.71 5.45
C ALA A 71 9.84 -3.45 6.02
N LEU A 72 9.49 -4.13 7.11
CA LEU A 72 8.22 -3.91 7.82
C LEU A 72 8.14 -2.50 8.41
N GLY A 73 9.23 -2.01 9.00
CA GLY A 73 9.32 -0.65 9.52
C GLY A 73 9.04 0.40 8.44
N HIS A 74 9.71 0.29 7.28
CA HIS A 74 9.47 1.22 6.17
C HIS A 74 8.06 1.10 5.57
N ILE A 75 7.47 -0.11 5.50
CA ILE A 75 6.06 -0.26 5.08
C ILE A 75 5.14 0.47 6.06
N SER A 76 5.38 0.32 7.36
CA SER A 76 4.61 1.01 8.41
C SER A 76 4.73 2.54 8.30
N GLU A 77 5.92 3.08 8.05
CA GLU A 77 6.12 4.52 7.84
C GLU A 77 5.28 5.07 6.67
N ILE A 78 5.24 4.36 5.54
CA ILE A 78 4.42 4.76 4.39
C ILE A 78 2.93 4.69 4.76
N LYS A 79 2.53 3.63 5.45
CA LYS A 79 1.15 3.40 5.91
C LYS A 79 0.66 4.52 6.83
N GLU A 80 1.50 4.96 7.76
CA GLU A 80 1.21 6.09 8.66
C GLU A 80 1.01 7.40 7.89
N ILE A 81 1.85 7.68 6.88
CA ILE A 81 1.71 8.86 6.03
C ILE A 81 0.38 8.81 5.26
N VAL A 82 0.09 7.67 4.62
CA VAL A 82 -1.08 7.52 3.74
C VAL A 82 -2.40 7.57 4.52
N PHE A 83 -2.46 6.98 5.72
CA PHE A 83 -3.68 6.97 6.54
C PHE A 83 -3.81 8.15 7.49
N LYS A 84 -2.89 9.11 7.43
CA LYS A 84 -3.07 10.37 8.12
C LYS A 84 -4.34 11.04 7.63
N LYS A 85 -5.11 11.60 8.58
CA LYS A 85 -6.35 12.32 8.27
C LYS A 85 -6.10 13.42 7.25
N ILE A 86 -6.92 13.45 6.21
CA ILE A 86 -6.93 14.49 5.18
C ILE A 86 -8.04 15.49 5.53
N GLU A 87 -7.76 16.79 5.37
CA GLU A 87 -8.78 17.82 5.54
C GLU A 87 -9.78 17.77 4.38
N PRO A 88 -11.11 17.88 4.65
CA PRO A 88 -12.13 17.81 3.61
C PRO A 88 -11.90 18.81 2.47
N ILE A 89 -12.08 18.36 1.23
CA ILE A 89 -11.87 19.16 0.02
C ILE A 89 -13.22 19.42 -0.66
N ASN A 90 -13.93 18.36 -1.03
CA ASN A 90 -15.32 18.34 -1.45
C ASN A 90 -15.82 16.89 -1.49
N GLU A 91 -17.15 16.70 -1.45
CA GLU A 91 -17.80 15.38 -1.37
C GLU A 91 -17.24 14.34 -2.35
N ASP A 92 -17.16 14.66 -3.64
CA ASP A 92 -16.70 13.72 -4.66
C ASP A 92 -15.22 13.33 -4.49
N ILE A 93 -14.38 14.30 -4.18
CA ILE A 93 -12.95 14.07 -3.93
C ILE A 93 -12.74 13.29 -2.64
N ASP A 94 -13.46 13.63 -1.59
CA ASP A 94 -13.32 13.01 -0.28
C ASP A 94 -13.71 11.53 -0.35
N ILE A 95 -14.80 11.19 -1.05
CA ILE A 95 -15.20 9.80 -1.33
C ILE A 95 -14.10 9.04 -2.08
N MET A 96 -13.52 9.65 -3.11
CA MET A 96 -12.48 9.00 -3.90
C MET A 96 -11.14 8.86 -3.15
N LEU A 97 -10.80 9.82 -2.29
CA LEU A 97 -9.64 9.71 -1.40
C LEU A 97 -9.80 8.58 -0.38
N GLU A 98 -10.99 8.43 0.21
CA GLU A 98 -11.30 7.31 1.10
C GLU A 98 -11.21 5.97 0.35
N SER A 99 -11.78 5.89 -0.86
CA SER A 99 -11.66 4.70 -1.72
C SER A 99 -10.21 4.37 -2.08
N THR A 100 -9.40 5.40 -2.33
CA THR A 100 -7.97 5.27 -2.63
C THR A 100 -7.20 4.72 -1.43
N GLN A 101 -7.44 5.29 -0.24
CA GLN A 101 -6.86 4.81 1.02
C GLN A 101 -7.26 3.36 1.31
N LEU A 102 -8.54 3.01 1.15
CA LEU A 102 -9.04 1.65 1.36
C LEU A 102 -8.39 0.65 0.41
N SER A 103 -8.20 1.00 -0.86
CA SER A 103 -7.50 0.16 -1.84
C SER A 103 -6.04 -0.09 -1.45
N LEU A 104 -5.36 0.95 -0.94
CA LEU A 104 -3.99 0.85 -0.43
C LEU A 104 -3.86 -0.01 0.83
N MET A 105 -4.93 -0.20 1.63
CA MET A 105 -4.91 -1.17 2.73
C MET A 105 -4.55 -2.58 2.24
N GLY A 106 -5.13 -3.01 1.11
CA GLY A 106 -4.83 -4.30 0.50
C GLY A 106 -3.38 -4.41 0.02
N VAL A 107 -2.82 -3.32 -0.50
CA VAL A 107 -1.41 -3.25 -0.93
C VAL A 107 -0.47 -3.43 0.27
N PHE A 108 -0.69 -2.68 1.36
CA PHE A 108 0.13 -2.79 2.56
C PHE A 108 0.04 -4.18 3.18
N ALA A 109 -1.18 -4.71 3.34
CA ALA A 109 -1.40 -6.05 3.89
C ALA A 109 -0.70 -7.13 3.03
N SER A 110 -0.74 -6.99 1.71
CA SER A 110 -0.04 -7.89 0.79
C SER A 110 1.49 -7.83 0.93
N CYS A 111 2.05 -6.62 1.08
CA CYS A 111 3.48 -6.44 1.27
C CYS A 111 3.96 -7.00 2.61
N GLU A 112 3.21 -6.72 3.69
CA GLU A 112 3.44 -7.26 5.04
C GLU A 112 3.41 -8.81 5.00
N CYS A 113 2.34 -9.39 4.44
CA CYS A 113 2.19 -10.84 4.27
C CYS A 113 3.35 -11.47 3.49
N TYR A 114 3.80 -10.82 2.41
CA TYR A 114 4.94 -11.29 1.60
C TYR A 114 6.24 -11.30 2.40
N VAL A 115 6.57 -10.19 3.09
CA VAL A 115 7.79 -10.04 3.90
C VAL A 115 7.79 -11.00 5.09
N GLU A 116 6.62 -11.24 5.68
CA GLU A 116 6.44 -12.22 6.76
C GLU A 116 6.49 -13.67 6.28
N LYS A 117 6.33 -13.90 4.97
CA LYS A 117 6.15 -15.22 4.36
C LYS A 117 4.92 -15.96 4.91
N ALA A 118 3.88 -15.19 5.25
CA ALA A 118 2.64 -15.68 5.84
C ALA A 118 1.59 -16.05 4.76
N PHE A 119 2.01 -16.77 3.73
CA PHE A 119 1.14 -17.15 2.60
C PHE A 119 1.52 -18.51 2.00
N GLU A 120 0.53 -19.19 1.43
CA GLU A 120 0.76 -20.42 0.68
C GLU A 120 0.96 -20.12 -0.82
N LYS A 121 2.14 -20.49 -1.35
CA LYS A 121 2.45 -20.31 -2.80
C LYS A 121 1.55 -21.14 -3.73
N THR A 122 0.84 -22.12 -3.17
CA THR A 122 -0.03 -23.07 -3.88
C THR A 122 -1.49 -22.64 -3.97
N GLY A 123 -1.92 -21.59 -3.26
CA GLY A 123 -3.31 -21.15 -3.23
C GLY A 123 -3.81 -20.70 -4.62
N SER A 124 -4.85 -21.33 -5.16
CA SER A 124 -5.44 -20.85 -6.43
C SER A 124 -6.14 -19.51 -6.19
N PHE A 125 -5.87 -18.49 -7.01
CA PHE A 125 -6.51 -17.16 -6.85
C PHE A 125 -8.04 -17.24 -6.82
N GLY A 126 -8.65 -18.12 -7.61
CA GLY A 126 -10.10 -18.31 -7.57
C GLY A 126 -10.64 -18.80 -6.22
N LYS A 127 -9.85 -19.54 -5.43
CA LYS A 127 -10.23 -19.92 -4.05
C LYS A 127 -10.10 -18.75 -3.09
N LEU A 128 -9.00 -18.00 -3.17
CA LEU A 128 -8.79 -16.83 -2.31
C LEU A 128 -9.82 -15.73 -2.58
N ILE A 129 -10.15 -15.47 -3.85
CA ILE A 129 -11.19 -14.51 -4.23
C ILE A 129 -12.56 -14.97 -3.68
N LYS A 130 -12.91 -16.25 -3.83
CA LYS A 130 -14.15 -16.79 -3.26
C LYS A 130 -14.16 -16.67 -1.73
N GLY A 131 -13.06 -17.01 -1.07
CA GLY A 131 -12.92 -16.88 0.38
C GLY A 131 -13.05 -15.44 0.85
N ALA A 132 -12.50 -14.47 0.11
CA ALA A 132 -12.67 -13.05 0.41
C ALA A 132 -14.15 -12.62 0.31
N LEU A 133 -14.83 -13.02 -0.77
CA LEU A 133 -16.25 -12.71 -1.00
C LEU A 133 -17.18 -13.39 0.02
N GLU A 134 -16.86 -14.61 0.43
CA GLU A 134 -17.61 -15.33 1.48
C GLU A 134 -17.41 -14.65 2.84
N ALA A 135 -16.17 -14.32 3.18
CA ALA A 135 -15.84 -13.60 4.42
C ALA A 135 -16.51 -12.22 4.49
N GLU A 136 -16.52 -11.46 3.38
CA GLU A 136 -17.21 -10.17 3.30
C GLU A 136 -18.73 -10.31 3.56
N LYS A 137 -19.38 -11.32 2.96
CA LYS A 137 -20.81 -11.61 3.20
C LYS A 137 -21.12 -11.99 4.65
N GLU A 138 -20.14 -12.57 5.34
CA GLU A 138 -20.23 -12.94 6.76
C GLU A 138 -19.79 -11.79 7.70
N ASP A 139 -19.55 -10.59 7.16
CA ASP A 139 -19.04 -9.41 7.89
C ASP A 139 -17.67 -9.66 8.58
N ASN A 140 -16.93 -10.65 8.09
CA ASN A 140 -15.59 -11.00 8.57
C ASN A 140 -14.51 -10.28 7.75
N MET A 141 -14.42 -8.97 7.95
CA MET A 141 -13.50 -8.09 7.22
C MET A 141 -12.02 -8.50 7.40
N GLY A 142 -11.66 -9.07 8.56
CA GLY A 142 -10.31 -9.59 8.81
C GLY A 142 -9.96 -10.77 7.91
N ALA A 143 -10.87 -11.74 7.76
CA ALA A 143 -10.67 -12.86 6.85
C ALA A 143 -10.72 -12.44 5.37
N ALA A 144 -11.57 -11.47 5.01
CA ALA A 144 -11.59 -10.90 3.67
C ALA A 144 -10.25 -10.25 3.32
N MET A 145 -9.74 -9.41 4.21
CA MET A 145 -8.43 -8.77 4.05
C MET A 145 -7.28 -9.77 4.02
N GLY A 146 -7.33 -10.83 4.85
CA GLY A 146 -6.33 -11.91 4.83
C GLY A 146 -6.24 -12.62 3.48
N ASN A 147 -7.39 -12.92 2.84
CA ASN A 147 -7.41 -13.48 1.50
C ASN A 147 -6.82 -12.51 0.45
N ILE A 148 -7.13 -11.21 0.55
CA ILE A 148 -6.58 -10.17 -0.33
C ILE A 148 -5.06 -10.07 -0.17
N ALA A 149 -4.57 -10.06 1.07
CA ALA A 149 -3.15 -10.03 1.38
C ALA A 149 -2.42 -11.24 0.78
N GLU A 150 -3.01 -12.43 0.87
CA GLU A 150 -2.43 -13.65 0.31
C GLU A 150 -2.37 -13.63 -1.23
N ILE A 151 -3.39 -13.05 -1.88
CA ILE A 151 -3.40 -12.85 -3.33
C ILE A 151 -2.22 -11.95 -3.74
N GLY A 152 -2.09 -10.79 -3.11
CA GLY A 152 -1.00 -9.86 -3.44
C GLY A 152 0.38 -10.42 -3.12
N ALA A 153 0.55 -11.13 -2.01
CA ALA A 153 1.81 -11.80 -1.69
C ALA A 153 2.19 -12.87 -2.73
N ASN A 154 1.22 -13.63 -3.25
CA ASN A 154 1.45 -14.56 -4.35
C ASN A 154 1.87 -13.83 -5.65
N ILE A 155 1.28 -12.67 -5.95
CA ILE A 155 1.66 -11.85 -7.12
C ILE A 155 3.10 -11.34 -6.97
N LEU A 156 3.46 -10.80 -5.79
CA LEU A 156 4.83 -10.40 -5.47
C LEU A 156 5.82 -11.56 -5.59
N ALA A 157 5.40 -12.78 -5.24
CA ALA A 157 6.18 -14.01 -5.43
C ALA A 157 6.28 -14.48 -6.90
N GLY A 158 5.75 -13.71 -7.86
CA GLY A 158 5.88 -13.96 -9.30
C GLY A 158 4.72 -14.76 -9.91
N LYS A 159 3.66 -15.06 -9.15
CA LYS A 159 2.48 -15.73 -9.67
C LYS A 159 1.67 -14.77 -10.55
N LYS A 160 1.28 -15.22 -11.74
CA LYS A 160 0.47 -14.42 -12.67
C LYS A 160 -1.01 -14.69 -12.48
N LEU A 161 -1.81 -13.62 -12.49
CA LEU A 161 -3.24 -13.70 -12.72
C LEU A 161 -3.44 -14.33 -14.11
N LYS A 162 -4.18 -15.43 -14.17
CA LYS A 162 -4.51 -16.14 -15.41
C LYS A 162 -6.00 -16.01 -15.66
#